data_AF-A0A7C5RZS3-F1
#
_entry.id   AF-A0A7C5RZS3-F1
#
_cell.length_a   1.000
_cell.length_b   1.000
_cell.length_c   1.000
_cell.angle_alpha   90.00
_cell.angle_beta   90.00
_cell.angle_gamma   90.00
#
_symmetry.space_group_name_H-M   'P 1'
#
loop_
_entity.id
_entity.type
_entity.pdbx_description
1 polymer ?
#
loop_
_entity_poly.entity_id
_entity_poly.type
_entity_poly.pdbx_seq_one_letter_code
_entity_poly.pdbx_strand_id
1 'polypeptide(L)'
;MDNTAKEKFDLLISSLKQDFSNEKLHNVLIDYCIDNNLEMELIEYYKAKKAESPEICDKMLEKLADKSVNRLYQTKIKKRTDEDKKNTALKLVFILLATIIAMFFIWRGLLSAFKSQFNP
;
A
#
# COMPACT_ATOMS: atom_id res chain seq x y z
N MET A 1 3.49 1.36 21.98
CA MET A 1 3.23 2.52 21.10
C MET A 1 4.43 3.44 21.24
N ASP A 2 5.01 3.90 20.12
CA ASP A 2 6.14 4.82 20.14
C ASP A 2 5.76 6.13 20.85
N ASN A 3 6.37 6.43 22.00
CA ASN A 3 6.13 7.69 22.73
C ASN A 3 6.41 8.91 21.85
N THR A 4 7.37 8.80 20.93
CA THR A 4 7.77 9.84 19.98
C THR A 4 6.64 10.28 19.04
N ALA A 5 5.75 9.37 18.66
CA ALA A 5 4.68 9.70 17.71
C ALA A 5 3.57 10.52 18.38
N LYS A 6 3.26 10.15 19.62
CA LYS A 6 2.27 10.85 20.45
C LYS A 6 2.77 12.23 20.90
N GLU A 7 4.05 12.33 21.27
CA GLU A 7 4.68 13.61 21.59
C GLU A 7 4.62 14.61 20.42
N LYS A 8 4.90 14.14 19.20
CA LYS A 8 4.80 14.99 17.99
C LYS A 8 3.36 15.37 17.67
N PHE A 9 2.41 14.46 17.86
CA PHE A 9 0.98 14.76 17.73
C PHE A 9 0.59 15.88 18.71
N ASP A 10 0.96 15.76 19.98
CA ASP A 10 0.65 16.76 21.01
C ASP A 10 1.26 18.14 20.70
N LEU A 11 2.49 18.17 20.17
CA LEU A 11 3.15 19.41 19.71
C LEU A 11 2.39 20.06 18.53
N LEU A 12 1.94 19.27 17.56
CA LEU A 12 1.15 19.77 16.43
C LEU A 12 -0.22 20.29 16.87
N ILE A 13 -0.88 19.59 17.80
CA ILE A 13 -2.14 20.03 18.41
C ILE A 13 -1.94 21.33 19.20
N SER A 14 -0.85 21.45 19.95
CA SER A 14 -0.51 22.68 20.68
C SER A 14 -0.36 23.88 19.73
N SER A 15 0.31 23.67 18.60
CA SER A 15 0.46 24.69 17.56
C SER A 15 -0.90 25.07 16.94
N LEU A 16 -1.78 24.08 16.75
CA LEU A 16 -3.13 24.27 16.24
C LEU A 16 -4.04 25.03 17.21
N LYS A 17 -3.80 24.93 18.51
CA LYS A 17 -4.53 25.73 19.52
C LYS A 17 -4.17 27.22 19.45
N GLN A 18 -2.97 27.56 18.96
CA GLN A 18 -2.53 28.95 18.83
C GLN A 18 -3.10 29.62 17.57
N ASP A 19 -3.26 28.85 16.49
CA ASP A 19 -3.86 29.30 15.24
C ASP A 19 -4.74 28.19 14.64
N PHE A 20 -5.98 28.12 15.14
CA PHE A 20 -6.95 27.11 14.70
C PHE A 20 -7.47 27.36 13.28
N SER A 21 -7.18 28.51 12.68
CA SER A 21 -7.54 28.80 11.30
C SER A 21 -6.51 28.30 10.29
N ASN A 22 -5.39 27.74 10.77
CA ASN A 22 -4.27 27.36 9.93
C ASN A 22 -4.52 26.08 9.13
N GLU A 23 -5.11 26.22 7.94
CA GLU A 23 -5.42 25.09 7.05
C GLU A 23 -4.18 24.26 6.68
N LYS A 24 -3.00 24.89 6.56
CA LYS A 24 -1.76 24.17 6.26
C LYS A 24 -1.36 23.25 7.42
N LEU A 25 -1.46 23.74 8.65
CA LEU A 25 -1.16 22.95 9.84
C LEU A 25 -2.15 21.79 10.03
N HIS A 26 -3.45 22.02 9.76
CA HIS A 26 -4.43 20.94 9.72
C HIS A 26 -4.09 19.86 8.68
N ASN A 27 -3.69 20.25 7.47
CA ASN A 27 -3.32 19.30 6.42
C ASN A 27 -2.10 18.45 6.84
N VAL A 28 -1.08 19.08 7.43
CA VAL A 28 0.11 18.38 7.96
C VAL A 28 -0.27 17.42 9.08
N LEU A 29 -1.14 17.84 9.99
CA LEU A 29 -1.61 16.99 11.08
C LEU A 29 -2.40 15.78 10.56
N ILE A 30 -3.28 15.98 9.56
CA ILE A 30 -4.02 14.89 8.92
C ILE A 30 -3.06 13.87 8.30
N ASP A 31 -2.08 14.33 7.51
CA ASP A 31 -1.09 13.45 6.90
C ASP A 31 -0.30 12.67 7.95
N TYR A 32 0.16 13.37 8.99
CA TYR A 32 0.89 12.74 10.10
C TYR A 32 0.06 11.68 10.82
N CYS A 33 -1.21 11.96 11.09
CA CYS A 33 -2.08 11.01 11.79
C CYS A 33 -2.35 9.77 10.96
N ILE A 34 -2.58 9.94 9.66
CA ILE A 34 -2.76 8.81 8.75
C ILE A 34 -1.49 7.94 8.73
N ASP A 35 -0.31 8.55 8.58
CA ASP A 35 0.94 7.79 8.51
C ASP A 35 1.27 7.03 9.79
N ASN A 36 0.84 7.53 10.95
CA ASN A 36 1.12 6.97 12.27
C ASN A 36 -0.06 6.20 12.90
N ASN A 37 -1.16 5.99 12.17
CA ASN A 37 -2.40 5.36 12.65
C ASN A 37 -3.02 6.04 13.88
N LEU A 38 -3.01 7.38 13.88
CA LEU A 38 -3.57 8.24 14.94
C LEU A 38 -4.86 8.95 14.49
N GLU A 39 -5.56 8.41 13.48
CA GLU A 39 -6.76 9.06 12.93
C GLU A 39 -7.87 9.16 13.99
N MET A 40 -7.97 8.18 14.89
CA MET A 40 -8.98 8.19 15.96
C MET A 40 -8.75 9.33 16.95
N GLU A 41 -7.52 9.56 17.41
CA GLU A 41 -7.21 10.69 18.29
C GLU A 41 -7.51 12.03 17.61
N LEU A 42 -7.21 12.15 16.32
CA LEU A 42 -7.51 13.36 15.55
C LEU A 42 -9.02 13.60 15.39
N ILE A 43 -9.79 12.54 15.17
CA ILE A 43 -11.26 12.61 15.11
C ILE A 43 -11.85 13.05 16.44
N GLU A 44 -11.38 12.51 17.56
CA GLU A 44 -11.83 12.91 18.90
C GLU A 44 -11.53 14.38 19.17
N TYR A 45 -10.33 14.85 18.78
CA TYR A 45 -9.96 16.26 18.88
C TYR A 45 -10.92 17.18 18.09
N TYR A 46 -11.18 16.88 16.82
CA TYR A 46 -12.10 17.69 16.02
C TYR A 46 -13.55 17.62 16.52
N LYS A 47 -14.00 16.48 17.03
CA LYS A 47 -15.33 16.37 17.67
C LYS A 47 -15.43 17.27 18.91
N ALA A 48 -14.39 17.32 19.73
CA ALA A 48 -14.36 18.20 20.90
C ALA A 48 -14.36 19.68 20.50
N LYS A 49 -13.67 20.04 19.40
CA LYS A 49 -13.60 21.42 18.88
C LYS A 49 -14.76 21.82 17.98
N LYS A 50 -15.62 20.89 17.58
CA LYS A 50 -16.77 21.15 16.72
C LYS A 50 -17.75 22.18 17.30
N ALA A 51 -17.86 22.25 18.63
CA ALA A 51 -18.70 23.25 19.30
C ALA A 51 -18.16 24.70 19.13
N GLU A 52 -16.84 24.85 19.02
CA GLU A 52 -16.17 26.16 18.90
C GLU A 52 -16.01 26.59 17.43
N SER A 53 -15.79 25.65 16.52
CA SER A 53 -15.49 25.93 15.10
C SER A 53 -16.03 24.81 14.19
N PRO A 54 -17.35 24.74 14.00
CA PRO A 54 -18.00 23.63 13.30
C PRO A 54 -17.57 23.50 11.84
N GLU A 55 -17.53 24.62 11.09
CA GLU A 55 -17.16 24.59 9.67
C GLU A 55 -15.75 24.07 9.41
N ILE A 56 -14.77 24.52 10.21
CA ILE A 56 -13.38 24.06 10.08
C ILE A 56 -13.30 22.58 10.45
N CYS A 57 -13.92 22.16 11.55
CA CYS A 57 -13.88 20.78 11.99
C CYS A 57 -14.52 19.84 10.95
N ASP A 58 -15.68 20.20 10.40
CA ASP A 58 -16.36 19.38 9.39
C ASP A 58 -15.54 19.28 8.11
N LYS A 59 -14.96 20.38 7.63
CA LYS A 59 -14.05 20.40 6.49
C LYS A 59 -12.82 19.50 6.72
N MET A 60 -12.23 19.53 7.92
CA MET A 60 -11.04 18.73 8.22
C MET A 60 -11.36 17.24 8.42
N LEU A 61 -12.53 16.92 8.98
CA LEU A 61 -13.01 15.54 9.09
C LEU A 61 -13.30 14.91 7.72
N GLU A 62 -13.91 15.67 6.80
CA GLU A 62 -14.12 15.23 5.41
C GLU A 62 -12.79 14.95 4.71
N LYS A 63 -11.83 15.88 4.80
CA LYS A 63 -10.47 15.68 4.25
C LYS A 63 -9.75 14.47 4.85
N LEU A 64 -9.88 14.24 6.15
CA LEU A 64 -9.31 13.08 6.82
C LEU A 64 -9.91 11.79 6.25
N ALA A 65 -11.24 11.73 6.11
CA ALA A 65 -11.92 10.58 5.52
C ALA A 65 -11.46 10.30 4.08
N ASP A 66 -11.39 11.33 3.24
CA ASP A 66 -10.94 11.22 1.85
C ASP A 66 -9.51 10.67 1.76
N LYS A 67 -8.58 11.21 2.56
CA LYS A 67 -7.19 10.73 2.55
C LYS A 67 -7.07 9.31 3.07
N SER A 68 -7.80 8.94 4.12
CA SER A 68 -7.81 7.57 4.65
C SER A 68 -8.36 6.57 3.64
N VAL A 69 -9.46 6.91 2.94
CA VAL A 69 -10.02 6.09 1.86
C VAL A 69 -9.02 5.97 0.70
N ASN A 70 -8.38 7.06 0.28
CA ASN A 70 -7.39 7.04 -0.78
C ASN A 70 -6.18 6.14 -0.43
N ARG A 71 -5.66 6.21 0.81
CA ARG A 71 -4.59 5.31 1.28
C ARG A 71 -5.00 3.84 1.22
N LEU A 72 -6.24 3.52 1.62
CA LEU A 72 -6.78 2.17 1.52
C LEU A 72 -6.89 1.69 0.06
N TYR A 73 -7.35 2.56 -0.85
CA TYR A 73 -7.41 2.27 -2.28
C TYR A 73 -6.03 2.02 -2.87
N GLN A 74 -5.06 2.89 -2.62
CA GLN A 74 -3.68 2.74 -3.08
C GLN A 74 -3.05 1.44 -2.57
N THR A 75 -3.31 1.09 -1.31
CA THR A 75 -2.83 -0.17 -0.72
C THR A 75 -3.45 -1.39 -1.43
N LYS A 76 -4.75 -1.35 -1.75
CA LYS A 76 -5.42 -2.42 -2.50
C LYS A 76 -4.88 -2.55 -3.92
N ILE A 77 -4.68 -1.43 -4.63
CA ILE A 77 -4.14 -1.42 -5.99
C ILE A 77 -2.72 -2.00 -5.97
N LYS A 78 -1.86 -1.56 -5.06
CA LYS A 78 -0.49 -2.07 -4.92
C LYS A 78 -0.46 -3.58 -4.68
N LYS A 79 -1.29 -4.08 -3.77
CA LYS A 79 -1.40 -5.53 -3.51
C LYS A 79 -1.81 -6.31 -4.77
N ARG A 80 -2.82 -5.83 -5.50
CA ARG A 80 -3.27 -6.45 -6.75
C ARG A 80 -2.15 -6.47 -7.80
N THR A 81 -1.45 -5.36 -7.98
CA THR A 81 -0.30 -5.28 -8.91
C THR A 81 0.84 -6.24 -8.52
N ASP A 82 1.13 -6.37 -7.22
CA ASP A 82 2.16 -7.30 -6.75
C ASP A 82 1.75 -8.77 -6.97
N GLU A 83 0.47 -9.11 -6.80
CA GLU A 83 -0.08 -10.44 -7.12
C GLU A 83 -0.02 -10.73 -8.63
N ASP A 84 -0.38 -9.77 -9.47
CA ASP A 84 -0.34 -9.92 -10.93
C ASP A 84 1.10 -10.12 -11.46
N LYS A 85 2.07 -9.41 -10.87
CA LYS A 85 3.50 -9.60 -11.16
C LYS A 85 3.96 -11.01 -10.77
N LYS A 86 3.60 -11.49 -9.59
CA LYS A 86 3.93 -12.85 -9.12
C LYS A 86 3.31 -13.92 -10.02
N ASN A 87 2.04 -13.75 -10.41
CA ASN A 87 1.36 -14.68 -11.31
C ASN A 87 2.00 -14.72 -12.70
N THR A 88 2.38 -13.56 -13.24
CA THR A 88 3.09 -13.49 -14.52
C THR A 88 4.45 -14.18 -14.46
N ALA A 89 5.24 -13.92 -13.41
CA ALA A 89 6.52 -14.58 -13.20
C ALA A 89 6.37 -16.11 -13.10
N LEU A 90 5.37 -16.58 -12.35
CA LEU A 90 5.09 -18.01 -12.20
C LEU A 90 4.74 -18.67 -13.54
N LYS A 91 3.91 -18.02 -14.38
CA LYS A 91 3.58 -18.51 -15.72
C LYS A 91 4.83 -18.66 -16.61
N LEU A 92 5.75 -17.69 -16.56
CA LEU A 92 7.00 -17.76 -17.33
C LEU A 92 7.88 -18.93 -16.88
N VAL A 93 7.96 -19.19 -15.57
CA VAL A 93 8.69 -20.35 -15.04
C VAL A 93 8.10 -21.66 -15.55
N PHE A 94 6.77 -21.81 -15.54
CA PHE A 94 6.11 -23.00 -16.08
C PHE A 94 6.36 -23.18 -17.58
N ILE A 95 6.30 -22.11 -18.38
CA ILE A 95 6.61 -22.16 -19.81
C ILE A 95 8.06 -22.60 -20.03
N LEU A 96 9.01 -22.04 -19.28
CA LEU A 96 10.43 -22.37 -19.41
C LEU A 96 10.69 -23.85 -19.05
N LEU A 97 10.11 -24.33 -17.96
CA LEU A 97 10.17 -25.74 -17.56
C LEU A 97 9.58 -26.67 -18.63
N ALA A 98 8.41 -26.33 -19.16
CA ALA A 98 7.80 -27.11 -20.23
C ALA A 98 8.68 -27.16 -21.49
N THR A 99 9.34 -26.06 -21.82
CA THR A 99 10.24 -25.96 -22.98
C THR A 99 11.49 -26.83 -22.79
N ILE A 100 12.10 -26.81 -21.60
CA ILE A 100 13.25 -27.67 -21.26
C ILE A 100 12.87 -29.15 -21.33
N ILE A 101 11.70 -29.52 -20.79
CA ILE A 101 11.20 -30.89 -20.84
C ILE A 101 10.97 -31.33 -22.30
N ALA A 102 10.34 -30.49 -23.12
CA ALA A 102 10.13 -30.78 -24.54
C ALA A 102 11.46 -30.99 -25.28
N MET A 103 12.46 -30.11 -25.06
CA MET A 103 13.79 -30.26 -25.64
C MET A 103 14.46 -31.58 -25.21
N PHE A 104 14.32 -31.98 -23.95
CA PHE A 104 14.84 -33.25 -23.45
C PHE A 104 14.23 -34.45 -24.19
N PHE A 105 12.90 -34.47 -24.39
CA PHE A 105 12.24 -35.55 -25.12
C PHE A 105 12.64 -35.59 -26.60
N ILE A 106 12.74 -34.44 -27.26
CA ILE A 106 13.19 -34.34 -28.66
C ILE A 106 14.63 -34.89 -28.78
N TRP A 107 15.53 -34.44 -27.89
CA TRP A 107 16.92 -34.92 -27.87
C TRP A 107 16.99 -36.43 -27.65
N ARG A 108 16.20 -36.96 -26.71
CA ARG A 108 16.17 -38.40 -26.42
C ARG A 108 15.63 -39.21 -27.59
N GLY A 109 14.62 -38.71 -28.29
CA GLY A 109 14.08 -39.31 -29.52
C GLY A 109 15.12 -39.35 -30.65
N LEU A 110 15.82 -38.22 -30.88
CA LEU A 110 16.91 -38.14 -31.86
C LEU A 110 18.04 -39.13 -31.54
N LEU A 111 18.47 -39.23 -30.28
CA LEU A 111 19.51 -40.16 -29.85
C LEU A 111 19.10 -41.63 -30.05
N SER A 112 17.82 -41.96 -29.80
CA SER A 112 17.27 -43.30 -30.03
C SER A 112 17.23 -43.65 -31.52
N ALA A 113 16.82 -42.71 -32.37
CA ALA A 113 16.80 -42.89 -33.82
C ALA A 113 18.22 -43.06 -34.39
N PHE A 114 19.18 -42.28 -33.90
CA PHE A 114 20.59 -42.43 -34.28
C PHE A 114 21.15 -43.80 -33.89
N LYS A 115 20.91 -44.29 -32.67
CA LYS A 115 21.37 -45.63 -32.26
C LYS A 115 20.80 -46.76 -33.12
N SER A 116 19.54 -46.66 -33.55
CA SER A 116 18.88 -47.65 -34.41
C SER A 116 19.52 -47.72 -35.82
N GLN A 117 19.98 -46.60 -36.38
CA GLN A 117 20.63 -46.60 -37.69
C GLN A 117 22.08 -47.14 -37.69
N PHE A 118 22.77 -47.06 -36.55
CA PHE A 118 24.19 -47.44 -36.45
C PHE A 118 24.43 -48.77 -35.71
N ASN A 119 23.38 -49.49 -35.31
CA ASN A 119 23.49 -50.82 -34.72
C ASN A 119 22.22 -51.66 -35.04
N PRO A 120 22.10 -52.27 -36.24
CA PRO A 120 21.02 -53.19 -36.57
C PRO A 120 21.11 -54.52 -35.80
#